data_AF-A0A1A8KV61-F1
#
_entry.id   AF-A0A1A8KV61-F1
#
_cell.length_a   1.000
_cell.length_b   1.000
_cell.length_c   1.000
_cell.angle_alpha   90.00
_cell.angle_beta   90.00
_cell.angle_gamma   90.00
#
_symmetry.space_group_name_H-M   'P 1'
#
loop_
_entity.id
_entity.type
_entity.pdbx_description
1 polymer ?
#
loop_
_entity_poly.entity_id
_entity_poly.type
_entity_poly.pdbx_seq_one_letter_code
_entity_poly.pdbx_strand_id
1 'polypeptide(L)' 'KLYESSVFNTETPFGLLNKVWFETCMYFCTRGRENQRELEEDSFGLAVDEEGRKFVYFKALGPYHKSRSAAWTR' A
#
# COMPACT_ATOMS: atom_id res chain seq x y z
N LYS A 1 12.97 -19.40 -2.22
CA LYS A 1 12.40 -18.42 -1.27
C LYS A 1 12.14 -17.12 -2.03
N LEU A 2 10.95 -16.53 -1.88
CA LEU A 2 10.51 -15.42 -2.74
C LEU A 2 11.35 -14.14 -2.54
N TYR A 3 11.64 -13.77 -1.29
CA TYR A 3 12.43 -12.58 -0.94
C TYR A 3 13.94 -12.70 -1.23
N GLU A 4 14.42 -13.91 -1.51
CA GLU A 4 15.80 -14.16 -1.92
C GLU A 4 15.92 -14.24 -3.46
N SER A 5 14.80 -14.13 -4.18
CA SER A 5 14.77 -14.16 -5.64
C SER A 5 15.14 -12.81 -6.23
N SER A 6 15.82 -12.82 -7.38
CA SER A 6 16.10 -11.62 -8.18
C SER A 6 14.83 -10.87 -8.60
N VAL A 7 13.68 -11.54 -8.60
CA VAL A 7 12.37 -10.95 -8.91
C VAL A 7 12.00 -9.80 -7.96
N PHE A 8 12.50 -9.80 -6.70
CA PHE A 8 12.30 -8.74 -5.71
C PHE A 8 13.57 -7.92 -5.43
N ASN A 9 14.52 -7.88 -6.38
CA ASN A 9 15.74 -7.10 -6.21
C ASN A 9 15.44 -5.58 -6.18
N THR A 10 15.58 -4.98 -4.99
CA THR A 10 15.35 -3.56 -4.73
C THR A 10 16.37 -2.62 -5.38
N GLU A 11 17.50 -3.15 -5.85
CA GLU A 11 18.51 -2.38 -6.61
C GLU A 11 18.15 -2.23 -8.09
N THR A 12 17.09 -2.91 -8.55
CA THR A 12 16.59 -2.82 -9.93
C THR A 12 15.19 -2.20 -9.95
N PRO A 13 14.87 -1.33 -10.93
CA PRO A 13 13.53 -0.72 -11.01
C PRO A 13 12.39 -1.76 -11.07
N PHE A 14 12.56 -2.82 -11.86
CA PHE A 14 11.56 -3.89 -11.97
C PHE A 14 11.44 -4.73 -10.70
N GLY A 15 12.56 -5.04 -10.05
CA GLY A 15 12.54 -5.82 -8.82
C GLY A 15 11.90 -5.05 -7.66
N LEU A 16 12.18 -3.74 -7.55
CA LEU A 16 11.50 -2.86 -6.60
C LEU A 16 9.99 -2.79 -6.87
N LEU A 17 9.60 -2.58 -8.12
CA LEU A 17 8.18 -2.54 -8.52
C LEU A 17 7.47 -3.85 -8.16
N ASN A 18 8.04 -4.99 -8.52
CA ASN A 18 7.47 -6.31 -8.23
C ASN A 18 7.30 -6.55 -6.74
N LYS A 19 8.32 -6.21 -5.95
CA LYS A 19 8.29 -6.36 -4.49
C LYS A 19 7.16 -5.52 -3.89
N VAL A 20 7.12 -4.23 -4.20
CA VAL A 20 6.11 -3.28 -3.66
C VAL A 20 4.71 -3.69 -4.09
N TRP A 21 4.51 -4.03 -5.36
CA TRP A 21 3.22 -4.48 -5.87
C TRP A 21 2.75 -5.74 -5.13
N PHE A 22 3.61 -6.75 -5.01
CA PHE A 22 3.27 -8.01 -4.35
C PHE A 22 2.92 -7.81 -2.87
N GLU A 23 3.74 -7.06 -2.13
CA GLU A 23 3.50 -6.79 -0.70
C GLU A 23 2.19 -6.02 -0.49
N THR A 24 1.95 -5.00 -1.31
CA THR A 24 0.69 -4.23 -1.27
C THR A 24 -0.51 -5.13 -1.55
N CYS A 25 -0.42 -6.00 -2.57
CA CYS A 25 -1.48 -6.96 -2.86
C CYS A 25 -1.71 -7.95 -1.72
N MET A 26 -0.64 -8.51 -1.13
CA MET A 26 -0.76 -9.47 -0.03
C MET A 26 -1.36 -8.84 1.23
N TYR A 27 -1.02 -7.59 1.54
CA TYR A 27 -1.45 -6.94 2.77
C TYR A 27 -2.88 -6.36 2.66
N PHE A 28 -3.25 -5.84 1.48
CA PHE A 28 -4.54 -5.16 1.30
C PHE A 28 -5.58 -5.96 0.50
N CYS A 29 -5.20 -6.88 -0.41
CA CYS A 29 -6.15 -7.56 -1.29
C CYS A 29 -6.71 -8.89 -0.74
N THR A 30 -7.21 -8.90 0.50
CA THR A 30 -8.02 -10.03 0.94
C THR A 30 -9.40 -9.95 0.27
N ARG A 31 -9.67 -10.80 -0.72
CA ARG A 31 -10.92 -10.92 -1.52
C ARG A 31 -10.99 -10.11 -2.82
N GLY A 32 -10.07 -10.39 -3.74
CA GLY A 32 -10.08 -9.73 -5.03
C GLY A 32 -9.58 -8.29 -4.90
N ARG A 33 -9.13 -7.71 -6.01
CA ARG A 33 -8.39 -6.45 -6.05
C ARG A 33 -9.22 -5.21 -5.65
N GLU A 34 -10.36 -5.37 -5.00
CA GLU A 34 -11.29 -4.30 -4.61
C GLU A 34 -10.63 -3.33 -3.65
N ASN A 35 -10.03 -3.83 -2.56
CA ASN A 35 -9.33 -2.99 -1.59
C ASN A 35 -8.18 -2.18 -2.20
N GLN A 36 -7.53 -2.65 -3.28
CA GLN A 36 -6.43 -1.93 -3.93
C GLN A 36 -6.92 -0.83 -4.87
N ARG A 37 -8.14 -0.95 -5.41
CA ARG A 37 -8.76 0.13 -6.20
C ARG A 37 -9.09 1.35 -5.35
N GLU A 38 -9.32 1.13 -4.06
CA GLU A 38 -9.68 2.15 -3.09
C GLU A 38 -8.48 2.77 -2.37
N LEU A 39 -7.27 2.22 -2.56
CA LEU A 39 -6.05 2.80 -2.00
C LEU A 39 -5.71 4.10 -2.73
N GLU A 40 -5.86 5.19 -2.02
CA GLU A 40 -5.44 6.53 -2.43
C GLU A 40 -4.21 6.95 -1.60
N GLU A 41 -3.51 8.00 -2.05
CA GLU A 41 -2.35 8.54 -1.30
C GLU A 41 -2.73 8.93 0.13
N ASP A 42 -3.93 9.47 0.32
CA ASP A 42 -4.46 9.89 1.61
C ASP A 42 -4.95 8.71 2.49
N SER A 43 -5.08 7.51 1.94
CA SER A 43 -5.30 6.28 2.70
C SER A 43 -4.11 5.93 3.60
N PHE A 44 -2.94 6.54 3.37
CA PHE A 44 -1.72 6.31 4.14
C PHE A 44 -1.31 7.53 4.96
N GLY A 45 -0.84 7.28 6.19
CA GLY A 45 -0.24 8.27 7.06
C GLY A 45 1.25 8.02 7.20
N LEU A 46 2.01 9.10 7.37
CA LEU A 46 3.42 9.05 7.76
C LEU A 46 3.51 9.35 9.26
N ALA A 47 4.30 8.56 9.97
CA ALA A 47 4.57 8.78 11.38
C ALA A 47 6.04 8.46 11.69
N VAL A 48 6.44 8.85 12.88
CA VAL A 48 7.78 8.61 13.44
C VAL A 48 7.57 7.92 14.78
N ASP A 49 8.25 6.80 15.01
CA ASP A 49 8.18 6.11 16.30
C ASP A 49 9.06 6.78 17.36
N GLU A 50 9.04 6.24 18.59
CA GLU A 50 9.79 6.77 19.73
C GLU A 50 11.31 6.75 19.49
N GLU A 51 11.81 5.86 18.62
CA GLU A 51 13.22 5.78 18.25
C GLU A 51 13.59 6.66 17.05
N GLY A 52 12.65 7.48 16.54
CA GLY A 52 12.90 8.39 15.42
C GLY A 52 12.81 7.74 14.04
N ARG A 53 12.34 6.49 13.93
CA ARG A 53 12.22 5.78 12.65
C ARG A 53 10.91 6.17 11.96
N LYS A 54 11.03 6.52 10.67
CA LYS A 54 9.88 6.88 9.83
C LYS A 54 9.17 5.63 9.37
N PHE A 55 7.84 5.60 9.49
CA PHE A 55 7.01 4.52 8.98
C PHE A 55 5.74 5.03 8.31
N VAL A 56 5.15 4.16 7.48
CA VAL A 56 3.88 4.36 6.81
C VAL A 56 2.84 3.48 7.50
N TYR A 57 1.65 4.01 7.75
CA TYR A 57 0.54 3.22 8.30
C TYR A 57 -0.74 3.44 7.49
N PHE A 58 -1.58 2.40 7.43
CA PHE A 58 -2.89 2.48 6.79
C PHE A 58 -3.88 3.20 7.71
N LYS A 59 -4.47 4.30 7.24
CA LYS A 59 -5.56 4.98 7.94
C LYS A 59 -6.82 4.17 7.69
N ALA A 60 -7.37 3.55 8.73
CA ALA A 60 -8.65 2.86 8.59
C ALA A 60 -9.68 3.81 7.97
N LEU A 61 -10.40 3.35 6.95
CA LEU A 61 -11.44 4.12 6.26
C LEU A 61 -12.58 4.39 7.25
N GLY A 62 -12.44 5.47 8.02
CA GLY A 62 -13.49 5.96 8.89
C GLY A 62 -14.60 6.64 8.08
N PRO A 63 -15.73 7.00 8.72
CA PRO A 63 -16.86 7.67 8.06
C PRO A 63 -16.53 9.03 7.42
N TYR A 64 -15.31 9.54 7.63
CA TYR A 64 -14.80 10.79 7.07
C TYR A 64 -13.94 10.60 5.82
N HIS A 65 -13.67 9.35 5.39
CA HIS A 65 -12.93 9.10 4.17
C HIS A 65 -13.78 9.47 2.95
N LYS A 66 -13.41 10.57 2.27
CA LYS A 66 -14.01 10.99 1.01
C LYS A 66 -13.08 10.58 -0.12
N SER A 67 -13.38 9.45 -0.77
CA SER A 67 -12.65 9.04 -1.97
C SER A 67 -12.70 10.15 -3.02
N ARG A 68 -11.57 10.41 -3.69
CA ARG A 68 -11.49 11.35 -4.82
C ARG A 68 -12.08 10.78 -6.10
N SER A 69 -12.43 9.49 -6.12
CA SER A 69 -13.06 8.83 -7.26
C SER A 69 -14.53 9.21 -7.38
N ALA A 70 -14.86 9.94 -8.45
CA ALA A 70 -16.24 10.33 -8.78
C ALA A 70 -17.20 9.15 -9.02
N ALA A 71 -16.66 7.94 -9.20
CA ALA A 71 -17.45 6.72 -9.34
C ALA A 71 -18.23 6.37 -8.05
N TRP A 72 -17.86 6.94 -6.91
CA TRP A 72 -18.37 6.58 -5.58
C TRP A 72 -19.04 7.73 -4.82
N THR A 73 -19.20 8.91 -5.43
CA THR A 73 -19.88 10.06 -4.82
C THR A 73 -21.43 10.00 -4.97
N ARG A 74 -22.02 8.80 -5.10
CA ARG A 74 -23.46 8.64 -5.36
C ARG A 74 -24.21 8.12 -4.14
#